data_AF-A0A810L5I7-F1
#
_entry.id   AF-A0A810L5I7-F1
#
_cell.length_a   1.000
_cell.length_b   1.000
_cell.length_c   1.000
_cell.angle_alpha   90.00
_cell.angle_beta   90.00
_cell.angle_gamma   90.00
#
_symmetry.space_group_name_H-M   'P 1'
#
loop_
_entity.id
_entity.type
_entity.pdbx_description
1 polymer ?
#
loop_
_entity_poly.entity_id
_entity_poly.type
_entity_poly.pdbx_seq_one_letter_code
_entity_poly.pdbx_strand_id
1 'polypeptide(L)'
;MRGAAQPHDPRVGTPVDPDSYDYRAAALDAIHFAKVLDRFWQNLRRAVGWNVQYAGSVEMQKRLAPHGHFAVRGALPRALVRQVAAATYHQVWWPAHDKIVYDPDGAVPVWDPDAKTYRDPETSAALPTWDEALDALDEDPDAEPAHVVRLGSVHLAGVRGGSESAEKTIRYITKYIAKDITDAVAPGSRAQEDHLARLAAELQTLPCSPTCANWLLYGVQPKNAKATARPGRCKGKVHQRRTLGFTGRRVLVSRQWSNKTLSDHRADRKAWVKALLALSATGETTIGEHDQAAGDPPPFEYELASRDDPDVPPPHVHFLRKIAERQAWRAQLDAAKQQAQQQLLATQTVAA
;
A
#
# COMPACT_ATOMS: atom_id res chain seq x y z
N MET A 1 -31.63 24.40 -17.00
CA MET A 1 -31.82 23.02 -17.50
C MET A 1 -30.53 22.24 -17.22
N ARG A 2 -30.56 21.29 -16.28
CA ARG A 2 -29.40 20.44 -15.97
C ARG A 2 -29.31 19.37 -17.07
N GLY A 3 -28.25 19.40 -17.86
CA GLY A 3 -28.03 18.41 -18.91
C GLY A 3 -27.96 17.00 -18.32
N ALA A 4 -28.54 16.04 -19.03
CA ALA A 4 -28.48 14.62 -18.67
C ALA A 4 -27.02 14.20 -18.42
N ALA A 5 -26.77 13.46 -17.33
CA ALA A 5 -25.45 12.94 -17.03
C ALA A 5 -24.97 12.05 -18.18
N GLN A 6 -23.74 12.29 -18.65
CA GLN A 6 -23.11 11.50 -19.71
C GLN A 6 -22.75 10.09 -19.18
N PRO A 7 -22.67 9.06 -20.06
CA PRO A 7 -22.30 7.68 -19.69
C PRO A 7 -21.00 7.57 -18.86
N HIS A 8 -20.09 8.52 -19.06
CA HIS A 8 -18.80 8.61 -18.38
C HIS A 8 -18.70 9.79 -17.41
N ASP A 9 -19.80 10.36 -16.90
CA ASP A 9 -19.72 11.47 -15.96
C ASP A 9 -18.99 11.04 -14.67
N PRO A 10 -17.78 11.57 -14.41
CA PRO A 10 -16.99 11.23 -13.22
C PRO A 10 -17.64 11.73 -11.92
N ARG A 11 -18.73 12.51 -12.00
CA ARG A 11 -19.51 12.93 -10.83
C ARG A 11 -20.37 11.80 -10.29
N VAL A 12 -20.83 10.89 -11.15
CA VAL A 12 -21.64 9.73 -10.79
C VAL A 12 -20.70 8.67 -10.20
N GLY A 13 -20.84 8.41 -8.90
CA GLY A 13 -19.98 7.51 -8.14
C GLY A 13 -20.19 6.02 -8.43
N THR A 14 -21.03 5.70 -9.41
CA THR A 14 -21.44 4.35 -9.83
C THR A 14 -21.41 4.26 -11.37
N PRO A 15 -21.38 3.04 -11.94
CA PRO A 15 -21.68 2.82 -13.33
C PRO A 15 -23.08 3.33 -13.67
N VAL A 16 -23.28 3.72 -14.93
CA VAL A 16 -24.60 4.14 -15.44
C VAL A 16 -25.53 2.95 -15.57
N ASP A 17 -25.00 1.84 -16.07
CA ASP A 17 -25.64 0.52 -16.05
C ASP A 17 -24.76 -0.42 -15.21
N PRO A 18 -25.17 -0.75 -13.97
CA PRO A 18 -24.46 -1.70 -13.14
C PRO A 18 -24.53 -3.15 -13.65
N ASP A 19 -25.51 -3.52 -14.46
CA ASP A 19 -25.69 -4.90 -14.93
C ASP A 19 -24.77 -5.21 -16.12
N SER A 20 -24.46 -4.20 -16.94
CA SER A 20 -23.48 -4.31 -18.02
C SER A 20 -22.05 -3.96 -17.61
N TYR A 21 -21.80 -3.60 -16.34
CA TYR A 21 -20.49 -3.19 -15.87
C TYR A 21 -19.60 -4.41 -15.60
N ASP A 22 -18.41 -4.42 -16.21
CA ASP A 22 -17.43 -5.48 -16.01
C ASP A 22 -16.72 -5.33 -14.65
N TYR A 23 -17.37 -5.84 -13.60
CA TYR A 23 -16.81 -5.84 -12.24
C TYR A 23 -15.59 -6.74 -12.11
N ARG A 24 -15.52 -7.79 -12.92
CA ARG A 24 -14.41 -8.74 -12.90
C ARG A 24 -13.13 -8.07 -13.40
N ALA A 25 -13.19 -7.41 -14.56
CA ALA A 25 -12.07 -6.61 -15.07
C ALA A 25 -11.69 -5.49 -14.09
N ALA A 26 -12.67 -4.78 -13.52
CA ALA A 26 -12.41 -3.75 -12.51
C ALA A 26 -11.70 -4.29 -11.26
N ALA A 27 -12.07 -5.49 -10.80
CA ALA A 27 -11.42 -6.16 -9.67
C ALA A 27 -10.00 -6.59 -10.01
N LEU A 28 -9.76 -7.18 -11.19
CA LEU A 28 -8.43 -7.55 -11.66
C LEU A 28 -7.53 -6.33 -11.85
N ASP A 29 -8.06 -5.23 -12.39
CA ASP A 29 -7.36 -3.95 -12.48
C ASP A 29 -6.93 -3.46 -11.09
N ALA A 30 -7.81 -3.55 -10.09
CA ALA A 30 -7.48 -3.17 -8.71
C ALA A 30 -6.40 -4.06 -8.09
N ILE A 31 -6.48 -5.38 -8.28
CA ILE A 31 -5.49 -6.36 -7.83
C ILE A 31 -4.11 -6.03 -8.40
N HIS A 32 -4.05 -5.72 -9.69
CA HIS A 32 -2.81 -5.60 -10.43
C HIS A 32 -2.35 -4.14 -10.65
N PHE A 33 -3.07 -3.14 -10.14
CA PHE A 33 -2.76 -1.72 -10.33
C PHE A 33 -1.35 -1.33 -9.87
N ALA A 34 -0.91 -1.89 -8.74
CA ALA A 34 0.44 -1.63 -8.22
C ALA A 34 1.54 -2.06 -9.21
N LYS A 35 1.31 -3.15 -9.95
CA LYS A 35 2.26 -3.68 -10.94
C LYS A 35 2.34 -2.78 -12.17
N VAL A 36 1.21 -2.30 -12.69
CA VAL A 36 1.22 -1.38 -13.83
C VAL A 36 1.86 -0.03 -13.46
N LEU A 37 1.66 0.46 -12.23
CA LEU A 37 2.37 1.64 -11.72
C LEU A 37 3.89 1.42 -11.63
N ASP A 38 4.34 0.27 -11.12
CA ASP A 38 5.76 -0.06 -11.08
C ASP A 38 6.37 -0.09 -12.50
N ARG A 39 5.65 -0.66 -13.48
CA ARG A 39 6.07 -0.66 -14.89
C ARG A 39 6.11 0.75 -15.48
N PHE A 40 5.14 1.60 -15.16
CA PHE A 40 5.13 2.99 -15.60
C PHE A 40 6.39 3.74 -15.16
N TRP A 41 6.78 3.62 -13.90
CA TRP A 41 7.99 4.28 -13.40
C TRP A 41 9.27 3.72 -14.03
N GLN A 42 9.33 2.41 -14.30
CA GLN A 42 10.45 1.80 -15.01
C GLN A 42 10.55 2.33 -16.44
N ASN A 43 9.43 2.34 -17.17
CA ASN A 43 9.38 2.82 -18.55
C ASN A 43 9.69 4.30 -18.65
N LEU A 44 9.16 5.12 -17.73
CA LEU A 44 9.44 6.54 -17.71
C LEU A 44 10.93 6.81 -17.48
N ARG A 45 11.58 6.10 -16.54
CA ARG A 45 13.02 6.22 -16.30
C ARG A 45 13.85 5.85 -17.54
N ARG A 46 13.46 4.80 -18.25
CA ARG A 46 14.12 4.41 -19.52
C ARG A 46 13.95 5.50 -20.58
N ALA A 47 12.74 6.03 -20.72
CA ALA A 47 12.42 7.04 -21.72
C ALA A 47 13.14 8.38 -21.46
N VAL A 48 13.32 8.76 -20.19
CA VAL A 48 13.96 10.04 -19.83
C VAL A 48 15.47 9.94 -19.62
N GLY A 49 16.02 8.74 -19.43
CA GLY A 49 17.46 8.51 -19.23
C GLY A 49 17.98 8.83 -17.83
N TRP A 50 17.12 9.05 -16.83
CA TRP A 50 17.55 9.32 -15.45
C TRP A 50 16.59 8.75 -14.41
N ASN A 51 17.07 8.65 -13.16
CA ASN A 51 16.31 8.11 -12.03
C ASN A 51 15.23 9.10 -11.57
N VAL A 52 14.06 9.02 -12.21
CA VAL A 52 12.89 9.83 -11.87
C VAL A 52 12.56 9.70 -10.37
N GLN A 53 12.63 10.85 -9.70
CA GLN A 53 12.29 11.02 -8.29
C GLN A 53 10.81 11.40 -8.18
N TYR A 54 10.06 10.59 -7.47
CA TYR A 54 8.65 10.84 -7.18
C TYR A 54 8.31 10.54 -5.72
N ALA A 55 7.24 11.16 -5.25
CA ALA A 55 6.55 10.85 -4.02
C ALA A 55 5.05 11.00 -4.23
N GLY A 56 4.28 10.05 -3.72
CA GLY A 56 2.85 10.06 -3.96
C GLY A 56 2.12 8.97 -3.20
N SER A 57 0.84 8.85 -3.53
CA SER A 57 -0.05 7.87 -2.92
C SER A 57 -1.11 7.38 -3.88
N VAL A 58 -1.57 6.17 -3.62
CA VAL A 58 -2.72 5.54 -4.28
C VAL A 58 -3.98 5.74 -3.44
N GLU A 59 -5.10 5.99 -4.11
CA GLU A 59 -6.45 6.00 -3.53
C GLU A 59 -7.43 5.32 -4.50
N MET A 60 -8.62 4.98 -4.02
CA MET A 60 -9.76 4.64 -4.86
C MET A 60 -10.54 5.93 -5.16
N GLN A 61 -10.81 6.19 -6.43
CA GLN A 61 -11.67 7.30 -6.85
C GLN A 61 -13.10 6.83 -7.08
N LYS A 62 -13.99 7.78 -7.41
CA LYS A 62 -15.37 7.49 -7.81
C LYS A 62 -15.42 6.36 -8.85
N ARG A 63 -16.43 5.49 -8.73
CA ARG A 63 -16.53 4.19 -9.44
C ARG A 63 -15.49 3.14 -9.01
N LEU A 64 -14.87 3.34 -7.84
CA LEU A 64 -13.94 2.41 -7.20
C LEU A 64 -12.67 2.13 -8.03
N ALA A 65 -12.34 3.02 -8.97
CA ALA A 65 -11.16 2.89 -9.81
C ALA A 65 -9.89 3.28 -9.02
N PRO A 66 -8.83 2.44 -9.05
CA PRO A 66 -7.54 2.80 -8.48
C PRO A 66 -6.93 4.03 -9.16
N HIS A 67 -6.40 4.96 -8.37
CA HIS A 67 -5.82 6.20 -8.86
C HIS A 67 -4.55 6.56 -8.10
N GLY A 68 -3.54 7.07 -8.81
CA GLY A 68 -2.26 7.48 -8.23
C GLY A 68 -2.02 8.97 -8.35
N HIS A 69 -1.73 9.64 -7.23
CA HIS A 69 -1.31 11.04 -7.18
C HIS A 69 0.18 11.12 -6.87
N PHE A 70 0.96 11.77 -7.73
CA PHE A 70 2.41 11.84 -7.57
C PHE A 70 2.94 13.25 -7.81
N ALA A 71 3.78 13.72 -6.89
CA ALA A 71 4.76 14.75 -7.20
C ALA A 71 5.95 14.09 -7.88
N VAL A 72 6.41 14.70 -8.95
CA VAL A 72 7.61 14.30 -9.67
C VAL A 72 8.57 15.48 -9.69
N ARG A 73 9.83 15.26 -9.34
CA ARG A 73 10.86 16.29 -9.44
C ARG A 73 11.44 16.33 -10.85
N GLY A 74 11.80 17.52 -11.30
CA GLY A 74 12.38 17.74 -12.62
C GLY A 74 11.35 18.16 -13.67
N ALA A 75 11.85 18.50 -14.86
CA ALA A 75 11.03 18.88 -16.00
C ALA A 75 10.79 17.66 -16.89
N LEU A 76 9.52 17.29 -17.07
CA LEU A 76 9.12 16.18 -17.93
C LEU A 76 8.22 16.70 -19.06
N PRO A 77 8.54 16.41 -20.34
CA PRO A 77 7.65 16.73 -21.44
C PRO A 77 6.30 16.03 -21.26
N ARG A 78 5.20 16.78 -21.27
CA ARG A 78 3.85 16.21 -21.08
C ARG A 78 3.51 15.17 -22.14
N ALA A 79 3.94 15.40 -23.38
CA ALA A 79 3.74 14.46 -24.48
C ALA A 79 4.44 13.12 -24.20
N LEU A 80 5.69 13.15 -23.74
CA LEU A 80 6.45 11.96 -23.40
C LEU A 80 5.77 11.16 -22.28
N VAL A 81 5.32 11.82 -21.21
CA VAL A 81 4.67 11.10 -20.10
C VAL A 81 3.37 10.44 -20.56
N ARG A 82 2.57 11.12 -21.41
CA ARG A 82 1.35 10.55 -21.98
C ARG A 82 1.65 9.35 -22.88
N GLN A 83 2.67 9.43 -23.72
CA GLN A 83 3.11 8.32 -24.57
C GLN A 83 3.56 7.12 -23.73
N VAL A 84 4.39 7.35 -22.72
CA VAL A 84 4.85 6.29 -21.82
C VAL A 84 3.68 5.66 -21.07
N ALA A 85 2.74 6.47 -20.57
CA ALA A 85 1.56 5.95 -19.88
C ALA A 85 0.68 5.09 -20.82
N ALA A 86 0.39 5.57 -22.02
CA ALA A 86 -0.40 4.84 -23.01
C ALA A 86 0.27 3.54 -23.47
N ALA A 87 1.60 3.52 -23.56
CA ALA A 87 2.38 2.34 -23.91
C ALA A 87 2.60 1.37 -22.74
N THR A 88 2.32 1.78 -21.50
CA THR A 88 2.57 0.95 -20.32
C THR A 88 1.41 0.00 -20.07
N TYR A 89 1.73 -1.29 -19.96
CA TYR A 89 0.81 -2.33 -19.54
C TYR A 89 1.50 -3.37 -18.65
N HIS A 90 0.69 -4.17 -17.97
CA HIS A 90 1.12 -5.35 -17.25
C HIS A 90 0.26 -6.55 -17.67
N GLN A 91 0.90 -7.54 -18.30
CA GLN A 91 0.29 -8.84 -18.56
C GLN A 91 0.40 -9.73 -17.32
N VAL A 92 -0.70 -10.42 -17.02
CA VAL A 92 -0.82 -11.40 -15.94
C VAL A 92 -0.78 -12.80 -16.55
N TRP A 93 0.42 -13.37 -16.60
CA TRP A 93 0.64 -14.76 -17.04
C TRP A 93 0.46 -15.71 -15.85
N TRP A 94 -0.80 -15.91 -15.49
CA TRP A 94 -1.24 -16.85 -14.44
C TRP A 94 -2.14 -17.91 -15.07
N PRO A 95 -2.37 -19.05 -14.40
CA PRO A 95 -3.37 -20.02 -14.83
C PRO A 95 -4.73 -19.35 -15.08
N ALA A 96 -5.48 -19.89 -16.05
CA ALA A 96 -6.81 -19.41 -16.38
C ALA A 96 -7.71 -19.43 -15.13
N HIS A 97 -8.43 -18.33 -14.92
CA HIS A 97 -9.30 -18.16 -13.76
C HIS A 97 -10.56 -17.35 -14.10
N ASP A 98 -10.94 -17.35 -15.37
CA ASP A 98 -12.14 -16.75 -15.94
C ASP A 98 -13.43 -17.46 -15.52
N LYS A 99 -13.34 -18.78 -15.26
CA LYS A 99 -14.46 -19.61 -14.80
C LYS A 99 -14.18 -20.25 -13.46
N ILE A 100 -15.07 -20.02 -12.48
CA ILE A 100 -15.07 -20.76 -11.21
C ILE A 100 -15.47 -22.22 -11.49
N VAL A 101 -14.62 -23.16 -11.05
CA VAL A 101 -14.82 -24.61 -11.19
C VAL A 101 -15.60 -25.16 -9.99
N TYR A 102 -15.26 -24.71 -8.79
CA TYR A 102 -15.91 -25.13 -7.55
C TYR A 102 -16.69 -23.99 -6.93
N ASP A 103 -17.99 -24.18 -6.74
CA ASP A 103 -18.83 -23.24 -6.02
C ASP A 103 -18.30 -23.06 -4.58
N PRO A 104 -18.01 -21.82 -4.13
CA PRO A 104 -17.60 -21.55 -2.76
C PRO A 104 -18.55 -22.10 -1.67
N ASP A 105 -19.85 -22.22 -1.98
CA ASP A 105 -20.88 -22.75 -1.07
C ASP A 105 -21.19 -24.23 -1.32
N GLY A 106 -20.52 -24.86 -2.28
CA GLY A 106 -20.72 -26.27 -2.69
C GLY A 106 -19.63 -27.24 -2.21
N ALA A 107 -19.48 -28.34 -2.94
CA ALA A 107 -18.38 -29.27 -2.73
C ALA A 107 -17.08 -28.64 -3.24
N VAL A 108 -16.09 -28.54 -2.35
CA VAL A 108 -14.81 -27.88 -2.64
C VAL A 108 -13.64 -28.84 -2.44
N PRO A 109 -12.47 -28.56 -3.06
CA PRO A 109 -11.29 -29.40 -2.91
C PRO A 109 -10.87 -29.67 -1.46
N VAL A 110 -10.49 -30.92 -1.20
CA VAL A 110 -10.12 -31.41 0.14
C VAL A 110 -8.62 -31.67 0.19
N TRP A 111 -8.01 -31.35 1.33
CA TRP A 111 -6.60 -31.63 1.58
C TRP A 111 -6.39 -33.12 1.91
N ASP A 112 -5.51 -33.78 1.17
CA ASP A 112 -4.96 -35.09 1.48
C ASP A 112 -3.68 -34.92 2.33
N PRO A 113 -3.67 -35.35 3.61
CA PRO A 113 -2.51 -35.21 4.49
C PRO A 113 -1.33 -36.10 4.09
N ASP A 114 -1.58 -37.24 3.47
CA ASP A 114 -0.56 -38.22 3.12
C ASP A 114 0.16 -37.80 1.84
N ALA A 115 -0.61 -37.48 0.80
CA ALA A 115 -0.06 -36.99 -0.46
C ALA A 115 0.32 -35.50 -0.43
N LYS A 116 -0.08 -34.77 0.63
CA LYS A 116 0.15 -33.32 0.82
C LYS A 116 -0.32 -32.49 -0.39
N THR A 117 -1.50 -32.82 -0.90
CA THR A 117 -2.10 -32.22 -2.10
C THR A 117 -3.57 -31.96 -1.88
N TYR A 118 -4.14 -31.00 -2.59
CA TYR A 118 -5.58 -30.90 -2.72
C TYR A 118 -6.10 -31.89 -3.77
N ARG A 119 -7.25 -32.48 -3.49
CA ARG A 119 -7.98 -33.38 -4.38
C ARG A 119 -9.35 -32.84 -4.72
N ASP A 120 -9.77 -33.12 -5.95
CA ASP A 120 -11.13 -32.90 -6.42
C ASP A 120 -12.12 -33.70 -5.55
N PRO A 121 -13.22 -33.08 -5.08
CA PRO A 121 -14.14 -33.72 -4.15
C PRO A 121 -14.96 -34.87 -4.73
N GLU A 122 -15.12 -34.94 -6.06
CA GLU A 122 -15.94 -35.96 -6.73
C GLU A 122 -15.08 -37.13 -7.25
N THR A 123 -13.99 -36.80 -7.92
CA THR A 123 -13.09 -37.77 -8.58
C THR A 123 -11.94 -38.23 -7.70
N SER A 124 -11.66 -37.50 -6.60
CA SER A 124 -10.46 -37.69 -5.78
C SER A 124 -9.13 -37.52 -6.52
N ALA A 125 -9.16 -37.01 -7.76
CA ALA A 125 -7.96 -36.71 -8.53
C ALA A 125 -7.17 -35.57 -7.87
N ALA A 126 -5.84 -35.64 -7.89
CA ALA A 126 -5.01 -34.55 -7.42
C ALA A 126 -5.16 -33.34 -8.36
N LEU A 127 -5.31 -32.15 -7.78
CA LEU A 127 -5.36 -30.91 -8.55
C LEU A 127 -3.94 -30.56 -9.05
N PRO A 128 -3.80 -29.95 -10.24
CA PRO A 128 -2.52 -29.45 -10.71
C PRO A 128 -1.93 -28.45 -9.70
N THR A 129 -0.64 -28.61 -9.44
CA THR A 129 0.12 -27.66 -8.64
C THR A 129 0.26 -26.32 -9.37
N TRP A 130 0.62 -25.28 -8.64
CA TRP A 130 0.88 -23.97 -9.24
C TRP A 130 1.95 -24.02 -10.34
N ASP A 131 3.03 -24.75 -10.11
CA ASP A 131 4.14 -24.80 -11.07
C ASP A 131 3.74 -25.66 -12.28
N GLU A 132 3.06 -26.81 -12.10
CA GLU A 132 2.50 -27.59 -13.22
C GLU A 132 1.48 -26.79 -14.06
N ALA A 133 0.67 -25.94 -13.42
CA ALA A 133 -0.28 -25.09 -14.13
C ALA A 133 0.42 -23.95 -14.91
N LEU A 134 1.62 -23.55 -14.50
CA LEU A 134 2.46 -22.62 -15.27
C LEU A 134 3.21 -23.34 -16.39
N ASP A 135 3.70 -24.55 -16.15
CA ASP A 135 4.35 -25.36 -17.19
C ASP A 135 3.36 -25.66 -18.33
N ALA A 136 2.12 -26.03 -18.01
CA ALA A 136 1.06 -26.21 -19.00
C ALA A 136 0.72 -24.92 -19.77
N LEU A 137 0.83 -23.76 -19.13
CA LEU A 137 0.65 -22.45 -19.79
C LEU A 137 1.81 -22.13 -20.73
N ASP A 138 3.05 -22.45 -20.34
CA ASP A 138 4.25 -22.23 -21.15
C ASP A 138 4.31 -23.20 -22.35
N GLU A 139 3.73 -24.40 -22.24
CA GLU A 139 3.63 -25.41 -23.30
C GLU A 139 2.53 -25.11 -24.34
N ASP A 140 1.54 -24.28 -24.00
CA ASP A 140 0.44 -23.91 -24.89
C ASP A 140 0.88 -22.82 -25.89
N PRO A 141 0.97 -23.13 -27.20
CA PRO A 141 1.40 -22.16 -28.21
C PRO A 141 0.40 -21.02 -28.43
N ASP A 142 -0.86 -21.20 -28.02
CA ASP A 142 -1.95 -20.24 -28.15
C ASP A 142 -2.27 -19.54 -26.82
N ALA A 143 -1.41 -19.72 -25.80
CA ALA A 143 -1.60 -19.13 -24.48
C ALA A 143 -1.74 -17.59 -24.54
N GLU A 144 -2.80 -17.08 -23.92
CA GLU A 144 -3.03 -15.66 -23.73
C GLU A 144 -2.87 -15.24 -22.26
N PRO A 145 -2.46 -14.00 -21.97
CA PRO A 145 -2.39 -13.51 -20.60
C PRO A 145 -3.80 -13.45 -20.00
N ALA A 146 -3.98 -14.04 -18.81
CA ALA A 146 -5.25 -14.09 -18.11
C ALA A 146 -5.86 -12.71 -17.81
N HIS A 147 -5.04 -11.66 -17.75
CA HIS A 147 -5.48 -10.26 -17.71
C HIS A 147 -4.41 -9.32 -18.23
N VAL A 148 -4.81 -8.18 -18.80
CA VAL A 148 -3.89 -7.11 -19.21
C VAL A 148 -4.33 -5.79 -18.60
N VAL A 149 -3.58 -5.31 -17.60
CA VAL A 149 -3.83 -4.01 -16.98
C VAL A 149 -3.16 -2.91 -17.79
N ARG A 150 -3.88 -1.82 -18.02
CA ARG A 150 -3.38 -0.59 -18.66
C ARG A 150 -3.65 0.62 -17.78
N LEU A 151 -2.86 1.67 -17.98
CA LEU A 151 -3.18 2.97 -17.38
C LEU A 151 -4.28 3.66 -18.18
N GLY A 152 -5.24 4.25 -17.46
CA GLY A 152 -6.20 5.16 -18.05
C GLY A 152 -5.61 6.56 -18.31
N SER A 153 -6.41 7.59 -18.08
CA SER A 153 -5.99 8.99 -18.29
C SER A 153 -4.88 9.42 -17.32
N VAL A 154 -3.88 10.15 -17.83
CA VAL A 154 -2.85 10.79 -17.01
C VAL A 154 -2.91 12.31 -17.14
N HIS A 155 -2.97 12.99 -16.01
CA HIS A 155 -2.98 14.44 -15.91
C HIS A 155 -1.66 14.95 -15.32
N LEU A 156 -1.05 15.93 -15.98
CA LEU A 156 0.22 16.53 -15.56
C LEU A 156 0.11 18.05 -15.43
N ALA A 157 0.40 18.55 -14.23
CA ALA A 157 0.57 19.96 -13.95
C ALA A 157 2.04 20.27 -13.66
N GLY A 158 2.60 21.26 -14.36
CA GLY A 158 3.94 21.77 -14.08
C GLY A 158 3.85 22.83 -13.00
N VAL A 159 4.72 22.75 -11.99
CA VAL A 159 4.67 23.63 -10.82
C VAL A 159 6.06 24.24 -10.60
N ARG A 160 6.14 25.57 -10.62
CA ARG A 160 7.40 26.29 -10.38
C ARG A 160 7.72 26.28 -8.88
N GLY A 161 8.95 25.90 -8.52
CA GLY A 161 9.42 25.93 -7.13
C GLY A 161 9.36 27.34 -6.53
N GLY A 162 9.10 27.42 -5.21
CA GLY A 162 8.99 28.69 -4.48
C GLY A 162 7.73 29.51 -4.79
N SER A 163 6.77 28.97 -5.54
CA SER A 163 5.51 29.64 -5.85
C SER A 163 4.39 29.23 -4.90
N GLU A 164 3.33 30.04 -4.81
CA GLU A 164 2.11 29.68 -4.09
C GLU A 164 1.47 28.39 -4.63
N SER A 165 1.63 28.13 -5.95
CA SER A 165 1.19 26.89 -6.58
C SER A 165 1.98 25.68 -6.08
N ALA A 166 3.28 25.83 -5.78
CA ALA A 166 4.08 24.79 -5.15
C ALA A 166 3.55 24.44 -3.75
N GLU A 167 3.27 25.46 -2.93
CA GLU A 167 2.69 25.28 -1.61
C GLU A 167 1.32 24.58 -1.65
N LYS A 168 0.44 24.99 -2.58
CA LYS A 168 -0.86 24.32 -2.81
C LYS A 168 -0.68 22.87 -3.23
N THR A 169 0.27 22.58 -4.11
CA THR A 169 0.55 21.23 -4.61
C THR A 169 1.10 20.33 -3.51
N ILE A 170 2.01 20.85 -2.67
CA ILE A 170 2.54 20.13 -1.51
C ILE A 170 1.40 19.79 -0.55
N ARG A 171 0.55 20.77 -0.19
CA ARG A 171 -0.64 20.54 0.65
C ARG A 171 -1.59 19.51 0.06
N TYR A 172 -1.82 19.57 -1.26
CA TYR A 172 -2.68 18.61 -1.94
C TYR A 172 -2.11 17.18 -1.85
N ILE A 173 -0.82 16.99 -2.07
CA ILE A 173 -0.21 15.65 -2.02
C ILE A 173 -0.14 15.13 -0.58
N THR A 174 0.22 15.98 0.39
CA THR A 174 0.28 15.57 1.80
C THR A 174 -1.10 15.20 2.36
N LYS A 175 -2.18 15.82 1.86
CA LYS A 175 -3.56 15.40 2.15
C LYS A 175 -3.77 13.91 1.85
N TYR A 176 -3.30 13.40 0.70
CA TYR A 176 -3.48 11.99 0.38
C TYR A 176 -2.58 11.08 1.18
N ILE A 177 -1.43 11.54 1.69
CA ILE A 177 -0.60 10.76 2.62
C ILE A 177 -1.34 10.45 3.92
N ALA A 178 -2.27 11.30 4.37
CA ALA A 178 -3.03 11.05 5.60
C ALA A 178 -4.32 10.24 5.40
N LYS A 179 -4.83 10.13 4.16
CA LYS A 179 -6.09 9.43 3.85
C LYS A 179 -5.91 7.91 3.77
N ASP A 180 -6.93 7.16 4.18
CA ASP A 180 -7.04 5.75 3.82
C ASP A 180 -7.42 5.60 2.34
N ILE A 181 -7.11 4.44 1.77
CA ILE A 181 -7.26 4.15 0.34
C ILE A 181 -8.72 4.24 -0.12
N THR A 182 -9.68 3.94 0.77
CA THR A 182 -11.11 3.96 0.47
C THR A 182 -11.85 5.20 0.97
N ASP A 183 -11.17 6.16 1.61
CA ASP A 183 -11.84 7.33 2.21
C ASP A 183 -12.65 8.15 1.19
N ALA A 184 -12.16 8.22 -0.06
CA ALA A 184 -12.81 8.97 -1.12
C ALA A 184 -14.05 8.27 -1.72
N VAL A 185 -14.32 7.02 -1.32
CA VAL A 185 -15.40 6.19 -1.88
C VAL A 185 -16.37 5.68 -0.81
N ALA A 186 -16.42 6.32 0.36
CA ALA A 186 -17.46 6.05 1.34
C ALA A 186 -18.85 6.22 0.67
N PRO A 187 -19.72 5.19 0.70
CA PRO A 187 -21.00 5.26 0.01
C PRO A 187 -21.91 6.27 0.72
N GLY A 188 -22.54 7.15 -0.06
CA GLY A 188 -23.54 8.11 0.42
C GLY A 188 -24.95 7.83 -0.11
N SER A 189 -25.14 6.71 -0.81
CA SER A 189 -26.40 6.30 -1.41
C SER A 189 -26.46 4.79 -1.62
N ARG A 190 -27.66 4.23 -1.71
CA ARG A 190 -27.87 2.79 -1.93
C ARG A 190 -27.18 2.28 -3.21
N ALA A 191 -27.25 3.04 -4.30
CA ALA A 191 -26.59 2.69 -5.55
C ALA A 191 -25.06 2.53 -5.38
N GLN A 192 -24.42 3.37 -4.54
CA GLN A 192 -23.00 3.25 -4.24
C GLN A 192 -22.68 2.06 -3.34
N GLU A 193 -23.57 1.74 -2.39
CA GLU A 193 -23.45 0.52 -1.57
C GLU A 193 -23.54 -0.73 -2.44
N ASP A 194 -24.52 -0.79 -3.35
CA ASP A 194 -24.71 -1.93 -4.25
C ASP A 194 -23.53 -2.06 -5.23
N HIS A 195 -23.03 -0.94 -5.77
CA HIS A 195 -21.83 -0.94 -6.62
C HIS A 195 -20.58 -1.46 -5.88
N LEU A 196 -20.38 -1.03 -4.62
CA LEU A 196 -19.30 -1.53 -3.78
C LEU A 196 -19.48 -3.01 -3.44
N ALA A 197 -20.71 -3.44 -3.17
CA ALA A 197 -21.03 -4.84 -2.89
C ALA A 197 -20.71 -5.74 -4.08
N ARG A 198 -21.05 -5.33 -5.31
CA ARG A 198 -20.75 -6.08 -6.54
C ARG A 198 -19.24 -6.21 -6.77
N LEU A 199 -18.46 -5.14 -6.64
CA LEU A 199 -17.00 -5.23 -6.74
C LEU A 199 -16.41 -6.12 -5.63
N ALA A 200 -16.92 -6.00 -4.41
CA ALA A 200 -16.47 -6.81 -3.29
C ALA A 200 -16.82 -8.30 -3.45
N ALA A 201 -17.88 -8.64 -4.18
CA ALA A 201 -18.24 -10.02 -4.50
C ALA A 201 -17.22 -10.65 -5.45
N GLU A 202 -16.86 -9.95 -6.55
CA GLU A 202 -15.80 -10.40 -7.46
C GLU A 202 -14.46 -10.58 -6.73
N LEU A 203 -14.09 -9.60 -5.91
CA LEU A 203 -12.84 -9.67 -5.15
C LEU A 203 -12.80 -10.84 -4.16
N GLN A 204 -13.94 -11.35 -3.68
CA GLN A 204 -13.94 -12.47 -2.73
C GLN A 204 -13.52 -13.79 -3.37
N THR A 205 -13.78 -13.98 -4.66
CA THR A 205 -13.54 -15.24 -5.37
C THR A 205 -12.31 -15.19 -6.27
N LEU A 206 -11.89 -14.02 -6.76
CA LEU A 206 -10.70 -13.90 -7.61
C LEU A 206 -9.41 -14.25 -6.86
N PRO A 207 -8.40 -14.86 -7.52
CA PRO A 207 -7.08 -15.03 -6.95
C PRO A 207 -6.32 -13.70 -6.92
N CYS A 208 -5.61 -13.40 -5.83
CA CYS A 208 -4.90 -12.12 -5.65
C CYS A 208 -3.37 -12.22 -5.72
N SER A 209 -2.84 -13.45 -5.67
CA SER A 209 -1.42 -13.76 -5.71
C SER A 209 -1.24 -15.25 -6.03
N PRO A 210 -0.03 -15.71 -6.42
CA PRO A 210 0.26 -17.13 -6.63
C PRO A 210 -0.08 -18.02 -5.41
N THR A 211 0.01 -17.47 -4.19
CA THR A 211 -0.24 -18.20 -2.95
C THR A 211 -1.68 -18.07 -2.46
N CYS A 212 -2.58 -17.48 -3.26
CA CYS A 212 -3.95 -17.18 -2.83
C CYS A 212 -4.78 -18.46 -2.74
N ALA A 213 -5.43 -18.71 -1.60
CA ALA A 213 -6.26 -19.90 -1.41
C ALA A 213 -7.44 -20.01 -2.41
N ASN A 214 -7.83 -18.90 -3.04
CA ASN A 214 -8.89 -18.89 -4.04
C ASN A 214 -8.51 -19.63 -5.33
N TRP A 215 -7.23 -19.93 -5.58
CA TRP A 215 -6.84 -20.82 -6.70
C TRP A 215 -7.58 -22.17 -6.67
N LEU A 216 -7.91 -22.64 -5.47
CA LEU A 216 -8.67 -23.88 -5.30
C LEU A 216 -10.08 -23.80 -5.89
N LEU A 217 -10.68 -22.61 -6.02
CA LEU A 217 -11.96 -22.44 -6.72
C LEU A 217 -11.83 -22.63 -8.24
N TYR A 218 -10.62 -22.53 -8.79
CA TYR A 218 -10.31 -22.60 -10.21
C TYR A 218 -9.60 -23.89 -10.59
N GLY A 219 -9.57 -24.90 -9.72
CA GLY A 219 -8.94 -26.17 -10.05
C GLY A 219 -7.42 -26.17 -9.97
N VAL A 220 -6.79 -25.17 -9.33
CA VAL A 220 -5.33 -25.10 -9.21
C VAL A 220 -4.93 -25.01 -7.75
N GLN A 221 -3.86 -25.72 -7.37
CA GLN A 221 -3.32 -25.56 -6.02
C GLN A 221 -2.52 -24.26 -5.91
N PRO A 222 -2.71 -23.45 -4.86
CA PRO A 222 -1.89 -22.27 -4.64
C PRO A 222 -0.42 -22.64 -4.49
N LYS A 223 0.48 -21.75 -4.89
CA LYS A 223 1.92 -21.92 -4.68
C LYS A 223 2.21 -22.14 -3.20
N ASN A 224 2.96 -23.20 -2.88
CA ASN A 224 3.22 -23.66 -1.51
C ASN A 224 1.91 -23.94 -0.73
N ALA A 225 1.03 -24.74 -1.32
CA ALA A 225 -0.25 -25.14 -0.73
C ALA A 225 -0.06 -25.72 0.69
N LYS A 226 -1.01 -25.39 1.57
CA LYS A 226 -1.03 -25.85 2.96
C LYS A 226 -2.44 -26.30 3.29
N ALA A 227 -2.58 -27.32 4.13
CA ALA A 227 -3.85 -27.83 4.64
C ALA A 227 -4.82 -26.76 5.20
N THR A 228 -4.27 -25.61 5.64
CA THR A 228 -5.06 -24.50 6.21
C THR A 228 -5.66 -23.57 5.16
N ALA A 229 -5.27 -23.69 3.88
CA ALA A 229 -5.89 -22.93 2.81
C ALA A 229 -7.33 -23.40 2.62
N ARG A 230 -8.26 -22.45 2.61
CA ARG A 230 -9.69 -22.71 2.42
C ARG A 230 -10.15 -22.06 1.13
N PRO A 231 -10.73 -22.81 0.18
CA PRO A 231 -11.32 -22.26 -1.04
C PRO A 231 -12.28 -21.10 -0.70
N GLY A 232 -12.18 -19.99 -1.43
CA GLY A 232 -13.00 -18.79 -1.22
C GLY A 232 -12.71 -17.97 0.05
N ARG A 233 -11.73 -18.36 0.88
CA ARG A 233 -11.43 -17.69 2.16
C ARG A 233 -9.96 -17.30 2.31
N CYS A 234 -9.43 -16.64 1.29
CA CYS A 234 -8.11 -16.03 1.37
C CYS A 234 -8.09 -14.88 2.41
N LYS A 235 -7.08 -14.90 3.31
CA LYS A 235 -6.86 -13.87 4.35
C LYS A 235 -6.09 -12.64 3.83
N GLY A 236 -5.76 -12.62 2.55
CA GLY A 236 -5.03 -11.52 1.90
C GLY A 236 -5.76 -10.19 2.06
N LYS A 237 -5.01 -9.09 2.21
CA LYS A 237 -5.59 -7.76 2.41
C LYS A 237 -6.51 -7.36 1.26
N VAL A 238 -6.19 -7.77 0.03
CA VAL A 238 -6.96 -7.56 -1.21
C VAL A 238 -8.45 -7.89 -1.06
N HIS A 239 -8.78 -8.95 -0.34
CA HIS A 239 -10.16 -9.41 -0.14
C HIS A 239 -10.91 -8.62 0.95
N GLN A 240 -10.23 -7.73 1.66
CA GLN A 240 -10.85 -6.89 2.69
C GLN A 240 -11.52 -5.69 2.02
N ARG A 241 -12.78 -5.42 2.39
CA ARG A 241 -13.55 -4.26 1.92
C ARG A 241 -12.79 -2.93 2.01
N ARG A 242 -11.96 -2.76 3.06
CA ARG A 242 -11.15 -1.54 3.26
C ARG A 242 -10.00 -1.33 2.28
N THR A 243 -9.72 -2.30 1.41
CA THR A 243 -8.63 -2.15 0.40
C THR A 243 -9.14 -2.19 -1.03
N LEU A 244 -10.38 -2.66 -1.25
CA LEU A 244 -11.02 -2.79 -2.56
C LEU A 244 -10.05 -3.35 -3.62
N GLY A 245 -9.40 -4.47 -3.31
CA GLY A 245 -8.55 -5.16 -4.25
C GLY A 245 -7.10 -4.69 -4.29
N PHE A 246 -6.73 -3.56 -3.69
CA PHE A 246 -5.37 -3.06 -3.81
C PHE A 246 -4.35 -3.87 -3.00
N THR A 247 -3.38 -4.46 -3.69
CA THR A 247 -2.31 -5.31 -3.10
C THR A 247 -1.03 -4.54 -2.74
N GLY A 248 -0.89 -3.29 -3.20
CA GLY A 248 0.35 -2.53 -3.12
C GLY A 248 0.56 -1.71 -1.84
N ARG A 249 1.69 -0.99 -1.78
CA ARG A 249 1.89 0.07 -0.80
C ARG A 249 1.10 1.30 -1.23
N ARG A 250 0.27 1.83 -0.33
CA ARG A 250 -0.52 3.04 -0.59
C ARG A 250 0.37 4.25 -0.82
N VAL A 251 1.40 4.44 -0.01
CA VAL A 251 2.37 5.54 -0.15
C VAL A 251 3.60 5.03 -0.88
N LEU A 252 3.94 5.69 -1.99
CA LEU A 252 5.02 5.32 -2.88
C LEU A 252 6.00 6.48 -2.98
N VAL A 253 7.18 6.28 -2.41
CA VAL A 253 8.28 7.26 -2.41
C VAL A 253 9.50 6.63 -3.03
N SER A 254 10.01 7.26 -4.08
CA SER A 254 11.28 6.87 -4.68
C SER A 254 12.43 7.02 -3.68
N ARG A 255 13.42 6.12 -3.72
CA ARG A 255 14.55 6.11 -2.77
C ARG A 255 15.30 7.45 -2.72
N GLN A 256 15.44 8.10 -3.87
CA GLN A 256 16.16 9.36 -4.03
C GLN A 256 15.26 10.60 -3.82
N TRP A 257 14.01 10.45 -3.38
CA TRP A 257 13.13 11.59 -3.16
C TRP A 257 13.70 12.62 -2.19
N SER A 258 14.25 12.17 -1.07
CA SER A 258 14.88 13.07 -0.09
C SER A 258 16.38 13.22 -0.31
N ASN A 259 16.99 12.37 -1.15
CA ASN A 259 18.44 12.17 -1.21
C ASN A 259 19.09 11.92 0.17
N LYS A 260 18.33 11.43 1.15
CA LYS A 260 18.78 11.15 2.52
C LYS A 260 18.57 9.69 2.86
N THR A 261 19.55 9.09 3.53
CA THR A 261 19.47 7.75 4.12
C THR A 261 18.64 7.77 5.41
N LEU A 262 18.27 6.60 5.93
CA LEU A 262 17.62 6.50 7.24
C LEU A 262 18.51 7.06 8.36
N SER A 263 19.83 6.92 8.23
CA SER A 263 20.81 7.49 9.15
C SER A 263 20.80 9.01 9.09
N ASP A 264 20.77 9.61 7.91
CA ASP A 264 20.67 11.07 7.73
C ASP A 264 19.38 11.60 8.35
N HIS A 265 18.24 10.94 8.11
CA HIS A 265 16.97 11.32 8.75
C HIS A 265 17.00 11.18 10.28
N ARG A 266 17.74 10.21 10.84
CA ARG A 266 17.94 10.08 12.29
C ARG A 266 18.83 11.22 12.81
N ALA A 267 19.89 11.57 12.09
CA ALA A 267 20.78 12.67 12.42
C ALA A 267 20.05 14.01 12.40
N ASP A 268 19.26 14.28 11.35
CA ASP A 268 18.41 15.49 11.25
C ASP A 268 17.45 15.60 12.43
N ARG A 269 16.74 14.52 12.78
CA ARG A 269 15.83 14.51 13.94
C ARG A 269 16.58 14.77 15.25
N LYS A 270 17.76 14.16 15.44
CA LYS A 270 18.59 14.38 16.62
C LYS A 270 19.05 15.85 16.69
N ALA A 271 19.52 16.41 15.58
CA ALA A 271 19.94 17.80 15.49
C ALA A 271 18.78 18.76 15.79
N TRP A 272 17.59 18.49 15.22
CA TRP A 272 16.39 19.28 15.48
C TRP A 272 15.95 19.22 16.95
N VAL A 273 15.94 18.04 17.58
CA VAL A 273 15.62 17.91 19.01
C VAL A 273 16.66 18.65 19.86
N LYS A 274 17.95 18.53 19.56
CA LYS A 274 19.00 19.29 20.26
C LYS A 274 18.81 20.79 20.13
N ALA A 275 18.52 21.29 18.93
CA ALA A 275 18.26 22.70 18.69
C ALA A 275 17.01 23.18 19.44
N LEU A 276 15.94 22.39 19.44
CA LEU A 276 14.73 22.68 20.19
C LEU A 276 15.00 22.74 21.69
N LEU A 277 15.75 21.78 22.23
CA LEU A 277 16.12 21.76 23.65
C LEU A 277 17.01 22.94 24.03
N ALA A 278 17.94 23.34 23.16
CA ALA A 278 18.76 24.54 23.37
C ALA A 278 17.91 25.83 23.42
N LEU A 279 16.86 25.91 22.59
CA LEU A 279 15.91 27.04 22.57
C LEU A 279 14.84 26.97 23.67
N SER A 280 14.64 25.82 24.32
CA SER A 280 13.68 25.68 25.42
C SER A 280 14.34 25.74 26.79
N ALA A 281 15.67 25.64 26.86
CA ALA A 281 16.42 25.69 28.10
C ALA A 281 16.32 27.08 28.73
N THR A 282 15.57 27.19 29.81
CA THR A 282 15.59 28.32 30.73
C THR A 282 16.51 27.96 31.90
N GLY A 283 17.80 28.21 31.77
CA GLY A 283 18.79 27.86 32.80
C GLY A 283 19.27 26.41 32.73
N GLU A 284 20.50 26.20 33.19
CA GLU A 284 21.30 24.97 33.12
C GLU A 284 20.47 23.71 33.40
N THR A 285 19.99 23.10 32.33
CA THR A 285 19.61 21.69 32.38
C THR A 285 20.86 20.95 31.96
N THR A 286 21.68 20.59 32.95
CA THR A 286 22.70 19.56 32.78
C THR A 286 21.99 18.32 32.28
N ILE A 287 22.08 18.08 30.98
CA ILE A 287 21.84 16.76 30.41
C ILE A 287 22.90 15.92 31.11
N GLY A 288 22.50 15.11 32.09
CA GLY A 288 23.38 14.12 32.66
C GLY A 288 23.85 13.25 31.51
N GLU A 289 25.06 13.52 31.04
CA GLU A 289 25.84 12.54 30.30
C GLU A 289 25.97 11.39 31.28
N HIS A 290 25.16 10.35 31.06
CA HIS A 290 25.50 9.04 31.56
C HIS A 290 26.72 8.60 30.76
N ASP A 291 27.87 9.13 31.14
CA ASP A 291 29.16 8.54 30.87
C ASP A 291 29.06 7.12 31.43
N GLN A 292 28.91 6.15 30.53
CA GLN A 292 29.18 4.76 30.87
C GLN A 292 30.67 4.72 31.18
N ALA A 293 31.00 4.77 32.47
CA ALA A 293 32.34 4.55 32.96
C ALA A 293 32.89 3.30 32.28
N ALA A 294 33.95 3.48 31.50
CA ALA A 294 34.73 2.40 30.91
C ALA A 294 35.49 1.67 32.04
N GLY A 295 34.76 0.86 32.80
CA GLY A 295 35.32 -0.26 33.55
C GLY A 295 35.26 -1.52 32.69
N ASP A 296 36.18 -2.45 32.90
CA ASP A 296 36.10 -3.77 32.30
C ASP A 296 34.70 -4.35 32.57
N PRO A 297 33.93 -4.75 31.53
CA PRO A 297 32.63 -5.33 31.75
C PRO A 297 32.83 -6.61 32.58
N PRO A 298 32.13 -6.78 33.71
CA PRO A 298 32.04 -8.09 34.37
C PRO A 298 31.66 -9.17 33.34
N PRO A 299 32.04 -10.44 33.55
CA PRO A 299 31.83 -11.52 32.59
C PRO A 299 30.35 -11.91 32.55
N PHE A 300 29.53 -11.07 31.93
CA PHE A 300 28.15 -11.34 31.62
C PHE A 300 28.08 -11.89 30.20
N GLU A 301 27.49 -13.06 30.07
CA GLU A 301 27.06 -13.60 28.79
C GLU A 301 25.64 -13.10 28.52
N TYR A 302 25.42 -12.47 27.37
CA TYR A 302 24.12 -11.97 26.97
C TYR A 302 23.44 -12.99 26.07
N GLU A 303 22.31 -13.51 26.52
CA GLU A 303 21.42 -14.34 25.71
C GLU A 303 20.16 -13.56 25.32
N LEU A 304 19.58 -13.89 24.17
CA LEU A 304 18.29 -13.34 23.77
C LEU A 304 17.20 -13.96 24.63
N ALA A 305 16.58 -13.15 25.50
CA ALA A 305 15.50 -13.61 26.34
C ALA A 305 14.34 -14.20 25.50
N SER A 306 13.93 -15.41 25.84
CA SER A 306 12.78 -16.09 25.28
C SER A 306 11.48 -15.44 25.78
N ARG A 307 10.40 -15.60 25.01
CA ARG A 307 9.07 -15.13 25.43
C ARG A 307 8.53 -15.86 26.66
N ASP A 308 9.08 -17.02 26.95
CA ASP A 308 8.66 -17.90 28.03
C ASP A 308 9.57 -17.77 29.27
N ASP A 309 10.57 -16.87 29.24
CA ASP A 309 11.43 -16.63 30.39
C ASP A 309 10.64 -15.94 31.51
N PRO A 310 10.78 -16.40 32.77
CA PRO A 310 10.01 -15.88 33.91
C PRO A 310 10.26 -14.39 34.19
N ASP A 311 11.44 -13.90 33.82
CA ASP A 311 11.87 -12.51 33.99
C ASP A 311 11.46 -11.61 32.81
N VAL A 312 10.83 -12.17 31.76
CA VAL A 312 10.28 -11.41 30.64
C VAL A 312 8.82 -11.07 30.93
N PRO A 313 8.48 -9.79 31.17
CA PRO A 313 7.09 -9.39 31.36
C PRO A 313 6.21 -9.86 30.20
N PRO A 314 4.93 -10.18 30.47
CA PRO A 314 3.99 -10.50 29.40
C PRO A 314 3.92 -9.39 28.33
N PRO A 315 3.65 -9.72 27.05
CA PRO A 315 3.66 -8.73 25.96
C PRO A 315 2.81 -7.48 26.22
N HIS A 316 1.66 -7.61 26.90
CA HIS A 316 0.79 -6.48 27.23
C HIS A 316 1.47 -5.46 28.17
N VAL A 317 2.29 -5.90 29.12
CA VAL A 317 3.06 -5.02 30.01
C VAL A 317 4.11 -4.24 29.22
N HIS A 318 4.81 -4.90 28.30
CA HIS A 318 5.75 -4.22 27.40
C HIS A 318 5.06 -3.20 26.50
N PHE A 319 3.90 -3.54 25.95
CA PHE A 319 3.11 -2.60 25.15
C PHE A 319 2.70 -1.38 25.97
N LEU A 320 2.17 -1.57 27.17
CA LEU A 320 1.77 -0.47 28.07
C LEU A 320 2.97 0.41 28.45
N ARG A 321 4.13 -0.18 28.76
CA ARG A 321 5.36 0.58 29.04
C ARG A 321 5.81 1.39 27.84
N LYS A 322 5.78 0.82 26.63
CA LYS A 322 6.12 1.54 25.39
C LYS A 322 5.11 2.64 25.04
N ILE A 323 3.83 2.45 25.37
CA ILE A 323 2.81 3.49 25.24
C ILE A 323 3.09 4.63 26.22
N ALA A 324 3.35 4.33 27.49
CA ALA A 324 3.66 5.33 28.52
C ALA A 324 4.93 6.12 28.18
N GLU A 325 6.00 5.44 27.76
CA GLU A 325 7.25 6.08 27.28
C GLU A 325 6.98 7.03 26.11
N ARG A 326 6.17 6.60 25.13
CA ARG A 326 5.81 7.44 23.98
C ARG A 326 4.93 8.64 24.36
N GLN A 327 4.02 8.46 25.32
CA GLN A 327 3.20 9.56 25.85
C GLN A 327 4.07 10.58 26.59
N ALA A 328 4.99 10.12 27.43
CA ALA A 328 5.93 10.97 28.16
C ALA A 328 6.83 11.77 27.20
N TRP A 329 7.43 11.12 26.19
CA TRP A 329 8.24 11.81 25.18
C TRP A 329 7.45 12.84 24.38
N ARG A 330 6.17 12.54 24.08
CA ARG A 330 5.30 13.51 23.38
C ARG A 330 5.02 14.73 24.24
N ALA A 331 4.66 14.53 25.52
CA ALA A 331 4.44 15.61 26.46
C ALA A 331 5.69 16.49 26.64
N GLN A 332 6.87 15.87 26.80
CA GLN A 332 8.15 16.57 26.89
C GLN A 332 8.44 17.40 25.63
N LEU A 333 8.21 16.82 24.45
CA LEU A 333 8.43 17.52 23.18
C LEU A 333 7.47 18.69 22.98
N ASP A 334 6.19 18.52 23.34
CA ASP A 334 5.19 19.59 23.21
C ASP A 334 5.47 20.73 24.21
N ALA A 335 5.91 20.42 25.43
CA ALA A 335 6.38 21.43 26.40
C ALA A 335 7.60 22.21 25.88
N ALA A 336 8.61 21.51 25.34
CA ALA A 336 9.81 22.15 24.77
C ALA A 336 9.46 23.09 23.60
N LYS A 337 8.51 22.71 22.74
CA LYS A 337 8.00 23.58 21.66
C LYS A 337 7.33 24.85 22.19
N GLN A 338 6.48 24.72 23.21
CA GLN A 338 5.81 25.86 23.82
C GLN A 338 6.81 26.83 24.44
N GLN A 339 7.80 26.32 25.18
CA GLN A 339 8.87 27.12 25.77
C GLN A 339 9.71 27.83 24.71
N ALA A 340 10.17 27.12 23.67
CA ALA A 340 10.93 27.72 22.57
C ALA A 340 10.14 28.83 21.85
N GLN A 341 8.82 28.62 21.64
CA GLN A 341 7.96 29.63 21.04
C GLN A 341 7.80 30.87 21.93
N GLN A 342 7.67 30.69 23.25
CA GLN A 342 7.62 31.80 24.21
C GLN A 342 8.93 32.59 24.22
N GLN A 343 10.09 31.92 24.20
CA GLN A 343 11.39 32.60 24.15
C GLN A 343 11.58 33.41 22.87
N LEU A 344 11.19 32.87 21.71
CA LEU A 344 11.25 33.57 20.42
C LEU A 344 10.38 34.83 20.40
N LEU A 345 9.18 34.75 20.96
CA LEU A 345 8.29 35.92 21.10
C LEU A 345 8.88 36.96 22.06
N ALA A 346 9.45 36.53 23.19
CA ALA A 346 10.08 37.42 24.16
C ALA A 346 11.30 38.16 23.60
N THR A 347 12.13 37.50 22.78
CA THR A 347 13.28 38.16 22.11
C THR A 347 12.85 39.16 21.04
N GLN A 348 11.72 38.93 20.36
CA GLN A 348 11.19 39.88 19.37
C GLN A 348 10.63 41.16 20.01
N THR A 349 10.06 41.07 21.21
CA THR A 349 9.57 42.24 21.97
C THR A 349 10.67 43.09 22.60
N VAL A 350 11.89 42.55 22.78
CA VAL A 350 13.03 43.27 23.37
C VAL A 350 13.88 43.97 22.29
N ALA A 351 13.73 43.58 21.03
CA ALA A 351 14.45 44.13 19.88
C ALA A 351 13.68 45.23 19.10
N ALA A 352 12.45 45.55 19.53
CA ALA A 352 11.63 46.66 19.04
C ALA A 352 11.58 47.75 20.12
#